data_AF-A0A7J4J1M9-F1
#
_entry.id   AF-A0A7J4J1M9-F1
#
_cell.length_a   1.000
_cell.length_b   1.000
_cell.length_c   1.000
_cell.angle_alpha   90.00
_cell.angle_beta   90.00
_cell.angle_gamma   90.00
#
_symmetry.space_group_name_H-M   'P 1'
#
loop_
_entity.id
_entity.type
_entity.pdbx_description
1 polymer ?
#
loop_
_entity_poly.entity_id
_entity_poly.type
_entity_poly.pdbx_seq_one_letter_code
_entity_poly.pdbx_strand_id
1 'polypeptide(L)' 'MEATTVKIYSKTKHALDELRTDHQSYDQIINKLIVESRKKTLVRELIAAYQQKADEDKEINKEWEESSAKWE' A
#
# COMPACT_ATOMS: atom_id res chain seq x y z
N MET A 1 -9.21 21.87 -10.23
CA MET A 1 -8.70 20.97 -9.17
C MET A 1 -9.38 21.39 -7.88
N GLU A 2 -9.96 20.45 -7.14
CA GLU A 2 -10.47 20.74 -5.81
C GLU A 2 -9.29 20.93 -4.85
N ALA A 3 -9.27 22.03 -4.11
CA ALA A 3 -8.24 22.32 -3.13
C ALA A 3 -8.78 22.01 -1.74
N THR A 4 -8.08 21.14 -1.00
CA THR A 4 -8.42 20.82 0.38
C THR A 4 -7.36 21.42 1.30
N THR A 5 -7.80 22.15 2.34
CA THR A 5 -6.88 22.70 3.34
C THR A 5 -6.71 21.70 4.47
N VAL A 6 -5.46 21.33 4.77
CA VAL A 6 -5.13 20.38 5.85
C VAL A 6 -4.34 21.11 6.93
N LYS A 7 -4.75 20.93 8.19
CA LYS A 7 -3.98 21.43 9.34
C LYS A 7 -2.87 20.44 9.65
N ILE A 8 -1.64 20.94 9.68
CA ILE A 8 -0.45 20.17 10.06
C ILE A 8 0.32 20.87 11.18
N TYR A 9 1.13 20.12 11.91
CA TYR A 9 2.01 20.68 12.93
C TYR A 9 3.10 21.55 12.29
N SER A 10 3.51 22.61 12.98
CA SER A 10 4.57 23.51 12.51
C SER A 10 5.87 22.76 12.19
N LYS A 11 6.23 21.76 13.00
CA LYS A 11 7.39 20.89 12.75
C LYS A 11 7.28 20.14 11.41
N THR A 12 6.09 19.67 11.07
CA THR A 12 5.83 18.96 9.81
C THR A 12 5.91 19.91 8.61
N LYS A 13 5.43 21.16 8.77
CA LYS A 13 5.59 22.19 7.74
C LYS A 13 7.08 22.47 7.49
N HIS A 14 7.87 22.61 8.56
CA HIS A 14 9.30 22.88 8.43
C HIS A 14 10.04 21.73 7.73
N ALA A 15 9.69 20.48 8.03
CA ALA A 15 10.22 19.32 7.32
C ALA A 15 9.83 19.31 5.83
N LEU A 16 8.60 19.73 5.49
CA LEU A 16 8.17 19.89 4.10
C LEU A 16 8.95 21.00 3.38
N ASP A 17 9.27 22.09 4.09
CA ASP A 17 10.10 23.18 3.56
C ASP A 17 11.52 22.73 3.24
N GLU A 18 12.12 21.88 4.09
CA GLU A 18 13.45 21.30 3.84
C GLU A 18 13.47 20.33 2.65
N LEU A 19 12.38 19.58 2.45
CA LEU A 19 12.22 18.67 1.30
C LEU A 19 11.99 19.42 -0.02
N ARG A 20 11.70 20.71 0.03
CA ARG A 20 11.39 21.52 -1.15
C ARG A 20 12.66 21.99 -1.83
N THR A 21 13.03 21.33 -2.92
CA THR A 21 13.94 21.89 -3.92
C THR A 21 13.32 23.12 -4.61
N ASP A 22 14.15 24.09 -4.97
CA ASP A 22 13.72 25.33 -5.62
C ASP A 22 12.76 25.06 -6.78
N HIS A 23 11.61 25.75 -6.73
CA HIS A 23 10.50 25.72 -7.70
C HIS A 23 9.45 24.60 -7.54
N GLN A 24 9.50 23.78 -6.49
CA GLN A 24 8.43 22.82 -6.21
C GLN A 24 7.31 23.42 -5.33
N SER A 25 6.04 23.14 -5.67
CA SER A 25 4.91 23.48 -4.80
C SER A 25 4.74 22.44 -3.69
N TYR A 26 4.03 22.81 -2.61
CA TYR A 26 3.70 21.84 -1.55
C TYR A 26 2.90 20.66 -2.09
N ASP A 27 1.97 20.88 -3.02
CA ASP A 27 1.19 19.81 -3.63
C ASP A 27 2.07 18.80 -4.39
N GLN A 28 3.11 19.27 -5.08
CA GLN A 28 4.04 18.38 -5.77
C GLN A 28 4.83 17.50 -4.80
N ILE A 29 5.27 18.06 -3.67
CA ILE A 29 6.02 17.31 -2.65
C ILE A 29 5.11 16.34 -1.92
N ILE A 30 3.92 16.78 -1.53
CA ILE A 30 2.92 15.93 -0.86
C ILE A 30 2.57 14.75 -1.76
N ASN A 31 2.32 14.98 -3.05
CA ASN A 31 2.04 13.89 -3.99
C ASN A 31 3.22 12.93 -4.15
N LYS A 32 4.46 13.42 -4.20
CA LYS A 32 5.65 12.56 -4.22
C LYS A 32 5.73 11.70 -2.95
N LEU A 33 5.55 12.29 -1.78
CA LEU A 33 5.57 11.57 -0.49
C LEU A 33 4.46 10.51 -0.41
N ILE A 34 3.26 10.80 -0.93
CA ILE A 34 2.17 9.83 -1.02
C ILE A 34 2.58 8.65 -1.90
N VAL A 35 3.17 8.91 -3.07
CA VAL A 35 3.62 7.85 -3.99
C VAL A 35 4.72 7.01 -3.36
N GLU A 36 5.69 7.62 -2.69
CA GLU A 36 6.76 6.89 -1.98
C GLU A 36 6.23 6.06 -0.81
N SER A 37 5.29 6.60 -0.05
CA SER A 37 4.63 5.89 1.04
C SER A 37 3.87 4.66 0.52
N ARG A 38 3.11 4.81 -0.56
CA ARG A 38 2.42 3.70 -1.24
C ARG A 38 3.41 2.64 -1.75
N LYS A 39 4.54 3.04 -2.32
CA LYS A 39 5.58 2.08 -2.76
C LYS A 39 6.15 1.28 -1.59
N LYS A 40 6.32 1.90 -0.41
CA LYS A 40 6.80 1.22 0.79
C LYS A 40 5.80 0.18 1.31
N THR A 41 4.50 0.46 1.24
CA THR A 41 3.47 -0.51 1.64
C THR A 41 3.20 -1.57 0.58
N LEU A 42 3.46 -1.26 -0.69
CA LEU A 42 3.20 -2.15 -1.82
C LEU A 42 3.85 -3.53 -1.67
N VAL A 43 5.10 -3.60 -1.20
CA VAL A 43 5.79 -4.90 -1.00
C VAL A 43 5.08 -5.73 0.06
N ARG A 44 4.65 -5.11 1.15
CA ARG A 44 3.92 -5.78 2.23
C ARG A 44 2.53 -6.24 1.77
N GLU A 45 1.84 -5.39 1.01
CA GLU A 45 0.55 -5.73 0.39
C GLU A 45 0.68 -6.88 -0.60
N LEU A 46 1.76 -6.91 -1.41
CA LEU A 46 2.04 -7.98 -2.35
C LEU A 46 2.28 -9.32 -1.63
N ILE A 47 3.10 -9.31 -0.58
CA ILE A 47 3.35 -10.50 0.25
C ILE A 47 2.05 -11.02 0.85
N ALA A 48 1.24 -10.14 1.43
CA ALA A 48 -0.03 -10.53 2.02
C ALA A 48 -0.99 -11.13 0.98
N ALA A 49 -1.08 -10.53 -0.21
CA ALA A 49 -1.91 -11.03 -1.30
C ALA A 49 -1.45 -12.42 -1.79
N TYR A 50 -0.14 -12.65 -1.92
CA TYR A 50 0.38 -13.97 -2.29
C TYR A 50 0.14 -15.02 -1.21
N GLN A 51 0.29 -14.67 0.07
CA GLN A 51 -0.02 -15.56 1.18
C GLN A 51 -1.50 -15.95 1.18
N GLN A 52 -2.38 -14.97 1.01
CA GLN A 52 -3.82 -15.23 0.92
C GLN A 52 -4.15 -16.19 -0.22
N LYS A 53 -3.62 -15.95 -1.42
CA LYS A 53 -3.82 -16.87 -2.56
C LYS A 53 -3.30 -18.27 -2.30
N ALA A 54 -2.13 -18.40 -1.66
CA ALA A 54 -1.57 -19.70 -1.35
C ALA A 54 -2.43 -20.48 -0.34
N ASP A 55 -3.10 -19.78 0.58
CA ASP A 55 -4.02 -20.42 1.52
C ASP A 55 -5.35 -20.78 0.87
N GLU A 56 -5.88 -19.94 -0.03
CA GLU A 56 -7.03 -20.28 -0.89
C GLU A 56 -6.74 -21.52 -1.75
N ASP A 57 -5.56 -21.60 -2.38
CA ASP A 57 -5.15 -22.75 -3.20
C ASP A 57 -5.04 -24.04 -2.37
N LYS A 58 -4.55 -23.95 -1.13
CA LYS A 58 -4.50 -25.11 -0.21
C LYS A 58 -5.90 -25.57 0.17
N GLU A 59 -6.81 -24.65 0.43
CA GLU A 59 -8.18 -24.97 0.81
C GLU A 59 -8.90 -25.69 -0.34
N ILE A 60 -8.74 -25.18 -1.57
CA ILE A 60 -9.23 -25.84 -2.78
C ILE A 60 -8.65 -27.25 -2.92
N ASN A 61 -7.33 -27.42 -2.81
CA ASN A 61 -6.70 -28.74 -2.92
C ASN A 61 -7.22 -29.72 -1.87
N LYS A 62 -7.43 -29.24 -0.63
CA LYS A 62 -8.00 -30.05 0.44
C LYS A 62 -9.42 -30.51 0.11
N GLU A 63 -10.26 -29.64 -0.44
CA GLU A 63 -11.60 -30.03 -0.90
C GLU A 63 -11.56 -31.10 -2.01
N TRP A 64 -10.59 -31.02 -2.92
CA TRP A 64 -10.38 -32.02 -3.98
C TRP A 64 -9.90 -33.37 -3.43
N GLU A 65 -8.96 -33.35 -2.48
CA GLU A 65 -8.47 -34.56 -1.81
C GLU A 65 -9.58 -35.25 -1.01
N GLU A 66 -10.35 -34.48 -0.24
CA GLU A 66 -11.49 -34.99 0.53
C GLU A 66 -12.60 -35.52 -0.36
N SER A 67 -12.82 -34.90 -1.52
CA SER A 67 -13.78 -35.40 -2.50
C SER A 67 -13.28 -36.70 -3.10
N SER A 68 -12.03 -36.75 -3.57
CA SER A 68 -11.44 -37.95 -4.18
C SER A 68 -11.44 -39.15 -3.24
N ALA A 69 -11.12 -38.93 -1.96
CA ALA A 69 -11.14 -39.98 -0.93
C ALA A 69 -12.56 -40.52 -0.60
N LYS A 70 -13.63 -39.82 -0.99
CA LYS A 70 -15.02 -40.29 -0.83
C LYS A 70 -15.51 -41.11 -2.03
N TRP A 71 -14.79 -41.12 -3.14
CA TRP A 71 -15.12 -41.90 -4.34
C TRP A 71 -14.44 -43.28 -4.38
N GLU A 72 -13.46 -43.52 -3.50
CA GLU A 72 -12.86 -44.85 -3.22
C GLU A 72 -13.59 -45.55 -2.06
#